data_AF-A0A972ZUH2-F1
#
_entry.id   AF-A0A972ZUH2-F1
#
_cell.length_a   1.000
_cell.length_b   1.000
_cell.length_c   1.000
_cell.angle_alpha   90.00
_cell.angle_beta   90.00
_cell.angle_gamma   90.00
#
_symmetry.space_group_name_H-M   'P 1'
#
loop_
_entity.id
_entity.type
_entity.pdbx_description
1 polymer ?
#
loop_
_entity_poly.entity_id
_entity_poly.type
_entity_poly.pdbx_seq_one_letter_code
_entity_poly.pdbx_strand_id
1 'polypeptide(L)'
;MSEVESGGWSFWIDRGGTFTDVVARRPDGQIVTHKLLSENPSQYPDAALHGIRNLLGVPTDDPVPEQLIRDVKMGTTVGTNALLERKGEDTVLVTTRGFADALRIGYQNRPRLFDIRIELPEMLHRQVIEVDERLSAQGDVLQSLDLGGARTALQSAYRDGFRSAAIVFMHGYRFPDHEAAVAQAAREAGFTQVSVSHRVSPLMKLVSRGDTTVVDAYLSPILHRYVDRVAAELGGARLLFMKSNGGLTDARLFEGKDSILSGPAGGVVGAARTAEAAGIEKIIGFDMGGTSTDVSRFDGVFERTFETHVAGVRMRAPMMHINTVAAGGGSILHFDGARFRVGPDSAGANPGPACYRKNGPL
;
A
#
# COMPACT_ATOMS: atom_id res chain seq x y z
N MET A 1 2.40 15.53 -34.96
CA MET A 1 2.04 16.96 -34.85
C MET A 1 1.74 17.23 -33.38
N SER A 2 2.64 17.98 -32.75
CA SER A 2 2.63 18.28 -31.31
C SER A 2 1.62 19.38 -30.99
N GLU A 3 0.55 19.04 -30.27
CA GLU A 3 -0.20 20.05 -29.53
C GLU A 3 0.65 20.51 -28.34
N VAL A 4 1.18 21.72 -28.48
CA VAL A 4 1.71 22.47 -27.33
C VAL A 4 0.50 22.98 -26.57
N GLU A 5 -0.03 22.17 -25.66
CA GLU A 5 -1.03 22.60 -24.67
C GLU A 5 -0.33 23.49 -23.62
N SER A 6 -0.47 24.80 -23.79
CA SER A 6 -0.12 25.82 -22.78
C SER A 6 -1.13 25.80 -21.63
N GLY A 7 -0.78 25.59 -20.35
CA GLY A 7 0.52 25.27 -19.77
C GLY A 7 0.44 25.39 -18.24
N GLY A 8 -0.15 24.39 -17.57
CA GLY A 8 -0.05 24.24 -16.12
C GLY A 8 1.12 23.30 -15.77
N TRP A 9 1.64 23.39 -14.56
CA TRP A 9 2.68 22.50 -14.07
C TRP A 9 2.19 21.06 -13.99
N SER A 10 3.03 20.13 -14.43
CA SER A 10 2.84 18.69 -14.20
C SER A 10 3.89 18.20 -13.23
N PHE A 11 3.47 17.49 -12.17
CA PHE A 11 4.37 16.93 -11.17
C PHE A 11 4.33 15.39 -11.20
N TRP A 12 5.50 14.78 -11.12
CA TRP A 12 5.70 13.35 -10.87
C TRP A 12 6.54 13.22 -9.61
N ILE A 13 5.95 12.63 -8.58
CA ILE A 13 6.54 12.57 -7.25
C ILE A 13 6.66 11.11 -6.84
N ASP A 14 7.84 10.70 -6.39
CA ASP A 14 8.03 9.43 -5.71
C ASP A 14 8.39 9.69 -4.25
N ARG A 15 7.48 9.36 -3.34
CA ARG A 15 7.69 9.46 -1.90
C ARG A 15 8.21 8.13 -1.38
N GLY A 16 9.53 8.01 -1.31
CA GLY A 16 10.22 6.88 -0.69
C GLY A 16 10.34 7.01 0.83
N GLY A 17 11.02 6.04 1.46
CA GLY A 17 11.26 6.03 2.91
C GLY A 17 12.26 7.08 3.40
N THR A 18 13.29 7.37 2.60
CA THR A 18 14.36 8.32 2.97
C THR A 18 14.20 9.68 2.30
N PHE A 19 13.99 9.67 0.98
CA PHE A 19 13.87 10.87 0.17
C PHE A 19 12.57 10.86 -0.63
N THR A 20 12.06 12.04 -0.87
CA THR A 20 10.99 12.33 -1.82
C THR A 20 11.63 12.97 -3.04
N ASP A 21 11.47 12.32 -4.19
CA ASP A 21 11.95 12.78 -5.48
C ASP A 21 10.81 13.44 -6.23
N VAL A 22 11.01 14.69 -6.67
CA VAL A 22 10.04 15.46 -7.42
C VAL A 22 10.63 15.77 -8.79
N VAL A 23 9.96 15.30 -9.84
CA VAL A 23 10.18 15.73 -11.22
C VAL A 23 9.00 16.61 -11.60
N ALA A 24 9.25 17.78 -12.16
CA ALA A 24 8.19 18.66 -12.61
C ALA A 24 8.45 19.19 -14.01
N ARG A 25 7.37 19.36 -14.79
CA ARG A 25 7.39 20.05 -16.07
C ARG A 25 6.74 21.40 -15.91
N ARG A 26 7.51 22.45 -16.21
CA ARG A 26 7.07 23.83 -16.24
C ARG A 26 6.08 24.09 -17.39
N PRO A 27 5.29 25.18 -17.31
CA PRO A 27 4.46 25.66 -18.42
C PRO A 27 5.21 25.85 -19.74
N ASP A 28 6.48 26.26 -19.68
CA ASP A 28 7.37 26.44 -20.84
C ASP A 28 7.93 25.11 -21.40
N GLY A 29 7.60 23.99 -20.76
CA GLY A 29 8.03 22.65 -21.13
C GLY A 29 9.35 22.21 -20.49
N GLN A 30 10.06 23.06 -19.76
CA GLN A 30 11.31 22.71 -19.08
C GLN A 30 11.06 21.68 -17.96
N ILE A 31 11.91 20.66 -17.88
CA ILE A 31 11.92 19.69 -16.79
C ILE A 31 12.86 20.18 -15.69
N VAL A 32 12.37 20.14 -14.45
CA VAL A 32 13.15 20.44 -13.24
C VAL A 32 13.00 19.30 -12.24
N THR A 33 14.03 19.09 -11.44
CA THR A 33 14.04 18.05 -10.41
C THR A 33 14.33 18.65 -9.04
N HIS A 34 13.74 18.08 -8.01
CA HIS A 34 13.96 18.48 -6.62
C HIS A 34 13.96 17.24 -5.73
N LYS A 35 14.81 17.23 -4.69
CA LYS A 35 14.95 16.10 -3.77
C LYS A 35 14.89 16.60 -2.35
N LEU A 36 14.01 16.01 -1.56
CA LEU A 36 13.72 16.41 -0.17
C LEU A 36 13.82 15.18 0.73
N LEU A 37 14.11 15.38 2.03
CA LEU A 37 13.96 14.30 3.00
C LEU A 37 12.47 13.95 3.10
N SER A 38 12.13 12.66 3.09
CA SER A 38 10.72 12.23 3.20
C SER A 38 10.08 12.56 4.54
N GLU A 39 10.90 12.72 5.57
CA GLU A 39 10.50 13.12 6.91
C GLU A 39 11.49 14.16 7.46
N ASN A 40 10.99 15.39 7.66
CA ASN A 40 11.75 16.48 8.27
C ASN A 40 10.79 17.44 9.01
N PRO A 41 10.20 17.00 10.14
CA PRO A 41 9.10 17.71 10.80
C PRO A 41 9.46 19.10 11.31
N SER A 42 10.76 19.43 11.43
CA SER A 42 11.21 20.78 11.80
C SER A 42 11.14 21.80 10.66
N GLN A 43 10.93 21.35 9.41
CA GLN A 43 10.88 22.23 8.23
C GLN A 43 9.54 22.16 7.48
N TYR A 44 8.95 20.96 7.38
CA TYR A 44 7.69 20.78 6.66
C TYR A 44 6.91 19.58 7.17
N PRO A 45 5.56 19.63 7.11
CA PRO A 45 4.70 18.52 7.50
C PRO A 45 4.64 17.40 6.45
N ASP A 46 4.87 17.72 5.17
CA ASP A 46 4.88 16.76 4.07
C ASP A 46 5.86 17.20 2.96
N ALA A 47 6.73 16.28 2.54
CA ALA A 47 7.79 16.56 1.58
C ALA A 47 7.26 16.78 0.14
N ALA A 48 6.19 16.09 -0.25
CA ALA A 48 5.64 16.22 -1.60
C ALA A 48 5.01 17.60 -1.81
N LEU A 49 4.18 18.02 -0.85
CA LEU A 49 3.55 19.34 -0.86
C LEU A 49 4.60 20.46 -0.77
N HIS A 50 5.60 20.31 0.11
CA HIS A 50 6.69 21.28 0.21
C HIS A 50 7.50 21.38 -1.10
N GLY A 51 7.75 20.25 -1.77
CA GLY A 51 8.41 20.24 -3.07
C GLY A 51 7.62 20.97 -4.17
N ILE A 52 6.30 20.78 -4.19
CA ILE A 52 5.41 21.53 -5.10
C ILE A 52 5.49 23.03 -4.80
N ARG A 53 5.38 23.43 -3.52
CA ARG A 53 5.47 24.84 -3.10
C ARG A 53 6.78 25.49 -3.52
N ASN A 54 7.91 24.84 -3.24
CA ASN A 54 9.24 25.34 -3.60
C ASN A 54 9.38 25.57 -5.11
N LEU A 55 8.88 24.64 -5.92
CA LEU A 55 8.96 24.75 -7.39
C LEU A 55 8.02 25.82 -7.96
N LEU A 56 6.87 26.05 -7.31
CA LEU A 56 5.96 27.14 -7.65
C LEU A 56 6.39 28.50 -7.09
N GLY A 57 7.39 28.54 -6.20
CA GLY A 57 7.81 29.76 -5.50
C GLY A 57 6.81 30.25 -4.44
N VAL A 58 6.01 29.33 -3.89
CA VAL A 58 4.97 29.61 -2.88
C VAL A 58 5.55 29.38 -1.47
N PRO A 59 5.33 30.29 -0.50
CA PRO A 59 5.73 30.06 0.89
C PRO A 59 5.09 28.80 1.50
N THR A 60 5.75 28.18 2.49
CA THR A 60 5.33 26.89 3.08
C THR A 60 3.90 26.89 3.63
N ASP A 61 3.47 28.01 4.22
CA ASP A 61 2.18 28.15 4.91
C ASP A 61 1.06 28.69 4.00
N ASP A 62 1.38 29.09 2.77
CA ASP A 62 0.41 29.63 1.83
C ASP A 62 -0.26 28.49 1.04
N PRO A 63 -1.57 28.61 0.70
CA PRO A 63 -2.28 27.58 -0.06
C PRO A 63 -1.63 27.34 -1.44
N VAL A 64 -1.67 26.09 -1.93
CA VAL A 64 -1.16 25.81 -3.27
C VAL A 64 -2.10 26.46 -4.29
N PRO A 65 -1.60 27.26 -5.24
CA PRO A 65 -2.43 27.82 -6.30
C PRO A 65 -2.81 26.73 -7.31
N GLU A 66 -3.92 26.04 -7.07
CA GLU A 66 -4.42 24.91 -7.87
C GLU A 66 -4.50 25.21 -9.38
N GLN A 67 -4.83 26.46 -9.75
CA GLN A 67 -4.93 26.91 -11.14
C GLN A 67 -3.61 26.84 -11.91
N LEU A 68 -2.47 26.78 -11.20
CA LEU A 68 -1.15 26.62 -11.81
C LEU A 68 -0.80 25.15 -12.05
N ILE A 69 -1.57 24.20 -11.52
CA ILE A 69 -1.28 22.77 -11.56
C ILE A 69 -2.21 22.08 -12.54
N ARG A 70 -1.62 21.43 -13.54
CA ARG A 70 -2.34 20.59 -14.50
C ARG A 70 -2.63 19.22 -13.90
N ASP A 71 -1.58 18.53 -13.44
CA ASP A 71 -1.70 17.22 -12.83
C ASP A 71 -0.54 16.91 -11.87
N VAL A 72 -0.84 16.05 -10.90
CA VAL A 72 0.13 15.49 -9.95
C VAL A 72 0.00 13.98 -10.01
N LYS A 73 1.10 13.28 -10.24
CA LYS A 73 1.20 11.82 -10.27
C LYS A 73 2.13 11.38 -9.15
N MET A 74 1.69 10.49 -8.28
CA MET A 74 2.43 10.12 -7.08
C MET A 74 2.66 8.60 -6.96
N GLY A 75 3.90 8.20 -6.74
CA GLY A 75 4.27 6.92 -6.13
C GLY A 75 4.48 7.12 -4.63
N THR A 76 4.13 6.12 -3.82
CA THR A 76 4.32 6.19 -2.37
C THR A 76 4.65 4.84 -1.76
N THR A 77 5.61 4.83 -0.83
CA THR A 77 5.94 3.64 -0.04
C THR A 77 5.16 3.57 1.28
N VAL A 78 4.25 4.51 1.56
CA VAL A 78 3.49 4.57 2.83
C VAL A 78 2.78 3.26 3.14
N GLY A 79 2.08 2.67 2.17
CA GLY A 79 1.36 1.40 2.37
C GLY A 79 2.31 0.21 2.61
N THR A 80 3.43 0.16 1.89
CA THR A 80 4.43 -0.90 2.03
C THR A 80 5.13 -0.83 3.39
N ASN A 81 5.51 0.38 3.82
CA ASN A 81 6.16 0.60 5.12
C ASN A 81 5.19 0.31 6.28
N ALA A 82 3.93 0.76 6.19
CA ALA A 82 2.92 0.45 7.20
C ALA A 82 2.70 -1.06 7.37
N LEU A 83 2.76 -1.82 6.27
CA LEU A 83 2.67 -3.28 6.30
C LEU A 83 3.90 -3.92 6.95
N LEU A 84 5.11 -3.48 6.58
CA LEU A 84 6.38 -3.98 7.12
C LEU A 84 6.52 -3.69 8.62
N GLU A 85 6.18 -2.47 9.05
CA GLU A 85 6.29 -2.01 10.44
C GLU A 85 5.10 -2.41 11.32
N ARG A 86 4.08 -3.09 10.76
CA ARG A 86 2.84 -3.45 11.46
C ARG A 86 2.12 -2.23 12.07
N LYS A 87 2.11 -1.11 11.35
CA LYS A 87 1.48 0.15 11.75
C LYS A 87 0.21 0.46 10.95
N GLY A 88 -0.60 -0.55 10.65
CA GLY A 88 -1.93 -0.41 10.05
C GLY A 88 -3.03 -0.02 11.03
N GLU A 89 -4.25 0.09 10.52
CA GLU A 89 -5.44 0.28 11.34
C GLU A 89 -5.87 -1.05 12.01
N ASP A 90 -6.20 -1.01 13.30
CA ASP A 90 -6.74 -2.19 13.98
C ASP A 90 -8.03 -2.65 13.30
N THR A 91 -8.00 -3.90 12.82
CA THR A 91 -8.99 -4.44 11.89
C THR A 91 -9.67 -5.67 12.49
N VAL A 92 -11.00 -5.73 12.38
CA VAL A 92 -11.77 -6.95 12.65
C VAL A 92 -11.95 -7.76 11.36
N LEU A 93 -11.83 -9.09 11.46
CA LEU A 93 -12.24 -10.02 10.42
C LEU A 93 -13.67 -10.49 10.71
N VAL A 94 -14.60 -10.26 9.80
CA VAL A 94 -15.96 -10.80 9.86
C VAL A 94 -16.05 -11.96 8.87
N THR A 95 -16.37 -13.15 9.35
CA THR A 95 -16.34 -14.37 8.54
C THR A 95 -17.51 -15.30 8.87
N THR A 96 -17.73 -16.28 8.01
CA THR A 96 -18.70 -17.35 8.21
C THR A 96 -18.38 -18.12 9.50
N ARG A 97 -19.39 -18.44 10.31
CA ARG A 97 -19.20 -19.29 11.49
C ARG A 97 -18.57 -20.65 11.14
N GLY A 98 -17.60 -21.06 11.97
CA GLY A 98 -16.75 -22.24 11.77
C GLY A 98 -15.48 -21.95 10.96
N PHE A 99 -15.24 -20.69 10.56
CA PHE A 99 -14.09 -20.29 9.73
C PHE A 99 -13.21 -19.23 10.40
N ALA A 100 -13.35 -19.00 11.71
CA ALA A 100 -12.55 -18.01 12.45
C ALA A 100 -11.04 -18.13 12.20
N ASP A 101 -10.51 -19.36 12.26
CA ASP A 101 -9.09 -19.63 12.12
C ASP A 101 -8.62 -19.87 10.68
N ALA A 102 -9.52 -19.76 9.69
CA ALA A 102 -9.20 -20.16 8.31
C ALA A 102 -7.99 -19.41 7.73
N LEU A 103 -7.86 -18.11 8.00
CA LEU A 103 -6.71 -17.32 7.55
C LEU A 103 -5.43 -17.66 8.34
N ARG A 104 -5.55 -17.93 9.63
CA ARG A 104 -4.42 -18.34 10.48
C ARG A 104 -3.86 -19.70 10.06
N ILE A 105 -4.74 -20.67 9.77
CA ILE A 105 -4.38 -22.01 9.27
C ILE A 105 -3.77 -21.92 7.87
N GLY A 106 -4.36 -21.08 7.01
CA GLY A 106 -3.89 -20.89 5.66
C GLY A 106 -3.97 -22.16 4.81
N TYR A 107 -2.85 -22.54 4.19
CA TYR A 107 -2.74 -23.73 3.34
C TYR A 107 -1.98 -24.89 4.00
N GLN A 108 -1.63 -24.75 5.30
CA GLN A 108 -0.83 -25.74 6.04
C GLN A 108 0.53 -26.08 5.41
N ASN A 109 1.03 -25.25 4.49
CA ASN A 109 2.33 -25.40 3.88
C ASN A 109 3.43 -24.98 4.87
N ARG A 110 4.52 -25.76 4.96
CA ARG A 110 5.71 -25.41 5.75
C ARG A 110 6.69 -24.60 4.88
N PRO A 111 6.92 -23.30 5.15
CA PRO A 111 7.83 -22.49 4.35
C PRO A 111 9.28 -23.01 4.42
N ARG A 112 9.68 -23.50 5.59
CA ARG A 112 10.98 -24.15 5.83
C ARG A 112 10.71 -25.56 6.38
N LEU A 113 10.80 -26.55 5.49
CA LEU A 113 10.44 -27.95 5.76
C LEU A 113 11.15 -28.54 7.00
N PHE A 114 12.40 -28.12 7.23
CA PHE A 114 13.28 -28.66 8.27
C PHE A 114 13.29 -27.85 9.57
N ASP A 115 12.52 -26.76 9.66
CA ASP A 115 12.40 -26.02 10.91
C ASP A 115 11.67 -26.87 11.96
N ILE A 116 12.35 -27.13 13.07
CA ILE A 116 11.78 -27.87 14.21
C ILE A 116 10.76 -26.99 14.95
N ARG A 117 11.02 -25.67 15.02
CA ARG A 117 10.13 -24.66 15.61
C ARG A 117 9.46 -23.87 14.49
N ILE A 118 8.17 -24.14 14.26
CA ILE A 118 7.36 -23.37 13.30
C ILE A 118 6.92 -22.08 13.98
N GLU A 119 7.30 -20.95 13.39
CA GLU A 119 6.76 -19.64 13.76
C GLU A 119 5.65 -19.28 12.77
N LEU A 120 4.42 -19.13 13.28
CA LEU A 120 3.29 -18.69 12.47
C LEU A 120 3.38 -17.19 12.22
N PRO A 121 3.01 -16.71 11.01
CA PRO A 121 2.91 -15.28 10.74
C PRO A 121 1.93 -14.61 11.71
N GLU A 122 2.26 -13.38 12.12
CA GLU A 122 1.31 -12.53 12.84
C GLU A 122 0.17 -12.12 11.91
N MET A 123 -1.06 -12.26 12.40
CA MET A 123 -2.26 -11.87 11.66
C MET A 123 -2.44 -10.35 11.71
N LEU A 124 -2.88 -9.77 10.60
CA LEU A 124 -3.16 -8.33 10.51
C LEU A 124 -4.46 -7.92 11.21
N HIS A 125 -5.42 -8.84 11.33
CA HIS A 125 -6.63 -8.60 12.12
C HIS A 125 -6.37 -8.90 13.60
N ARG A 126 -7.02 -8.16 14.50
CA ARG A 126 -6.90 -8.35 15.96
C ARG A 126 -8.03 -9.17 16.55
N GLN A 127 -9.20 -9.13 15.93
CA GLN A 127 -10.40 -9.81 16.40
C GLN A 127 -11.11 -10.46 15.21
N VAL A 128 -11.78 -11.59 15.49
CA VAL A 128 -12.63 -12.28 14.52
C VAL A 128 -14.08 -12.29 15.02
N ILE A 129 -15.00 -11.97 14.12
CA ILE A 129 -16.45 -12.03 14.33
C ILE A 129 -16.98 -13.12 13.41
N GLU A 130 -17.57 -14.15 14.00
CA GLU A 130 -18.25 -15.21 13.26
C GLU A 130 -19.74 -14.91 13.13
N VAL A 131 -20.22 -14.82 11.90
CA VAL A 131 -21.63 -14.59 11.59
C VAL A 131 -22.30 -15.93 11.26
N ASP A 132 -23.50 -16.14 11.79
CA ASP A 132 -24.35 -17.26 11.39
C ASP A 132 -24.89 -16.98 9.98
N GLU A 133 -24.17 -17.45 8.96
CA GLU A 133 -24.65 -17.50 7.59
C GLU A 133 -23.98 -18.65 6.85
N ARG A 134 -24.64 -19.24 5.85
CA ARG A 134 -23.98 -20.20 4.96
C ARG A 134 -24.70 -20.34 3.64
N LEU A 135 -23.94 -20.25 2.56
CA LEU A 135 -24.38 -20.56 1.21
C LEU A 135 -23.66 -21.82 0.70
N SER A 136 -24.34 -22.60 -0.15
CA SER A 136 -23.72 -23.67 -0.94
C SER A 136 -22.86 -23.10 -2.07
N ALA A 137 -22.08 -23.94 -2.76
CA ALA A 137 -21.35 -23.52 -3.95
C ALA A 137 -22.27 -23.14 -5.14
N GLN A 138 -23.54 -23.57 -5.07
CA GLN A 138 -24.61 -23.33 -6.03
C GLN A 138 -25.50 -22.13 -5.64
N GLY A 139 -25.37 -21.62 -4.41
CA GLY A 139 -26.10 -20.46 -3.92
C GLY A 139 -27.30 -20.78 -3.04
N ASP A 140 -27.52 -22.06 -2.73
CA ASP A 140 -28.58 -22.47 -1.80
C ASP A 140 -28.25 -21.97 -0.39
N VAL A 141 -29.26 -21.42 0.28
CA VAL A 141 -29.12 -20.98 1.68
C VAL A 141 -29.13 -22.21 2.57
N LEU A 142 -27.95 -22.57 3.10
CA LEU A 142 -27.80 -23.65 4.08
C LEU A 142 -28.04 -23.15 5.50
N GLN A 143 -27.68 -21.89 5.76
CA GLN A 143 -27.97 -21.16 7.00
C GLN A 143 -28.30 -19.72 6.63
N SER A 144 -29.49 -19.26 7.02
CA SER A 144 -29.90 -17.87 6.81
C SER A 144 -29.00 -16.90 7.58
N LEU A 145 -28.72 -15.74 6.99
CA LEU A 145 -27.93 -14.68 7.61
C LEU A 145 -28.61 -14.16 8.87
N ASP A 146 -27.96 -14.32 10.03
CA ASP A 146 -28.30 -13.61 11.26
C ASP A 146 -27.71 -12.19 11.25
N LEU A 147 -28.41 -11.28 10.57
CA LEU A 147 -28.02 -9.88 10.51
C LEU A 147 -28.15 -9.18 11.89
N GLY A 148 -29.04 -9.65 12.75
CA GLY A 148 -29.22 -9.11 14.10
C GLY A 148 -27.99 -9.38 14.96
N GLY A 149 -27.55 -10.63 15.02
CA GLY A 149 -26.31 -11.03 15.68
C GLY A 149 -25.08 -10.32 15.12
N ALA A 150 -24.98 -10.22 13.78
CA ALA A 150 -23.89 -9.49 13.13
C ALA A 150 -23.84 -8.02 13.54
N ARG A 151 -25.00 -7.32 13.58
CA ARG A 151 -25.09 -5.92 14.05
C ARG A 151 -24.61 -5.77 15.48
N THR A 152 -25.07 -6.63 16.39
CA THR A 152 -24.67 -6.57 17.80
C THR A 152 -23.16 -6.80 17.97
N ALA A 153 -22.59 -7.77 17.26
CA ALA A 153 -21.15 -8.06 17.32
C ALA A 153 -20.32 -6.88 16.76
N LEU A 154 -20.72 -6.31 15.63
CA LEU A 154 -20.08 -5.14 15.03
C LEU A 154 -20.14 -3.92 15.96
N GLN A 155 -21.30 -3.66 16.59
CA GLN A 155 -21.44 -2.59 17.57
C GLN A 155 -20.57 -2.80 18.81
N SER A 156 -20.35 -4.05 19.23
CA SER A 156 -19.41 -4.36 20.31
C SER A 156 -17.98 -4.02 19.88
N ALA A 157 -17.52 -4.53 18.74
CA ALA A 157 -16.17 -4.23 18.24
C ALA A 157 -15.95 -2.73 18.04
N TYR A 158 -16.95 -2.00 17.53
CA TYR A 158 -16.85 -0.54 17.41
C TYR A 158 -16.66 0.14 18.77
N ARG A 159 -17.36 -0.30 19.82
CA ARG A 159 -17.18 0.20 21.20
C ARG A 159 -15.81 -0.16 21.76
N ASP A 160 -15.25 -1.29 21.36
CA ASP A 160 -13.90 -1.74 21.74
C ASP A 160 -12.78 -0.96 21.00
N GLY A 161 -13.16 -0.03 20.11
CA GLY A 161 -12.23 0.91 19.45
C GLY A 161 -11.96 0.60 17.97
N PHE A 162 -12.48 -0.49 17.43
CA PHE A 162 -12.28 -0.84 16.03
C PHE A 162 -12.97 0.14 15.08
N ARG A 163 -12.26 0.52 14.01
CA ARG A 163 -12.77 1.41 12.95
C ARG A 163 -12.67 0.81 11.56
N SER A 164 -11.93 -0.29 11.42
CA SER A 164 -11.76 -1.03 10.17
C SER A 164 -12.32 -2.46 10.26
N ALA A 165 -13.02 -2.89 9.22
CA ALA A 165 -13.58 -4.23 9.09
C ALA A 165 -13.26 -4.85 7.73
N ALA A 166 -12.79 -6.09 7.74
CA ALA A 166 -12.65 -6.95 6.57
C ALA A 166 -13.74 -8.04 6.62
N ILE A 167 -14.61 -8.08 5.62
CA ILE A 167 -15.76 -9.00 5.58
C ILE A 167 -15.53 -10.05 4.50
N VAL A 168 -15.49 -11.32 4.90
CA VAL A 168 -15.11 -12.45 4.04
C VAL A 168 -16.00 -13.65 4.35
N PHE A 169 -16.99 -13.92 3.51
CA PHE A 169 -17.88 -15.08 3.65
C PHE A 169 -17.54 -16.18 2.65
N MET A 170 -17.83 -17.42 3.03
CA MET A 170 -17.74 -18.57 2.14
C MET A 170 -18.65 -18.36 0.94
N HIS A 171 -18.11 -18.58 -0.25
CA HIS A 171 -18.77 -18.31 -1.54
C HIS A 171 -19.21 -16.85 -1.80
N GLY A 172 -18.80 -15.88 -0.96
CA GLY A 172 -19.09 -14.45 -1.15
C GLY A 172 -18.60 -13.87 -2.48
N TYR A 173 -17.54 -14.44 -3.07
CA TYR A 173 -17.05 -14.09 -4.42
C TYR A 173 -18.09 -14.28 -5.54
N ARG A 174 -19.12 -15.11 -5.32
CA ARG A 174 -20.17 -15.44 -6.28
C ARG A 174 -21.54 -14.96 -5.83
N PHE A 175 -21.82 -15.05 -4.53
CA PHE A 175 -23.10 -14.67 -3.93
C PHE A 175 -22.87 -13.57 -2.88
N PRO A 176 -22.84 -12.30 -3.30
CA PRO A 176 -22.34 -11.20 -2.47
C PRO A 176 -23.34 -10.68 -1.44
N ASP A 177 -24.62 -11.07 -1.52
CA ASP A 177 -25.72 -10.43 -0.79
C ASP A 177 -25.51 -10.41 0.73
N HIS A 178 -25.02 -11.51 1.30
CA HIS A 178 -24.73 -11.56 2.74
C HIS A 178 -23.57 -10.64 3.13
N GLU A 179 -22.49 -10.61 2.35
CA GLU A 179 -21.36 -9.69 2.62
C GLU A 179 -21.82 -8.24 2.48
N ALA A 180 -22.66 -7.93 1.49
CA ALA A 180 -23.19 -6.59 1.26
C ALA A 180 -24.08 -6.12 2.42
N ALA A 181 -24.96 -6.98 2.92
CA ALA A 181 -25.83 -6.69 4.06
C ALA A 181 -25.03 -6.43 5.35
N VAL A 182 -24.02 -7.26 5.62
CA VAL A 182 -23.16 -7.10 6.80
C VAL A 182 -22.25 -5.88 6.67
N ALA A 183 -21.81 -5.55 5.46
CA ALA A 183 -21.05 -4.32 5.21
C ALA A 183 -21.88 -3.07 5.48
N GLN A 184 -23.16 -3.08 5.11
CA GLN A 184 -24.07 -2.01 5.44
C GLN A 184 -24.26 -1.88 6.96
N ALA A 185 -24.44 -3.01 7.67
CA ALA A 185 -24.51 -3.01 9.12
C ALA A 185 -23.23 -2.48 9.79
N ALA A 186 -22.05 -2.79 9.25
CA ALA A 186 -20.77 -2.28 9.75
C ALA A 186 -20.68 -0.75 9.59
N ARG A 187 -21.09 -0.22 8.43
CA ARG A 187 -21.14 1.24 8.21
C ARG A 187 -22.13 1.93 9.15
N GLU A 188 -23.31 1.35 9.36
CA GLU A 188 -24.30 1.85 10.31
C GLU A 188 -23.82 1.82 11.76
N ALA A 189 -22.96 0.86 12.12
CA ALA A 189 -22.31 0.81 13.43
C ALA A 189 -21.20 1.86 13.61
N GLY A 190 -20.77 2.53 12.53
CA GLY A 190 -19.80 3.62 12.56
C GLY A 190 -18.40 3.27 12.02
N PHE A 191 -18.19 2.05 11.49
CA PHE A 191 -16.90 1.70 10.88
C PHE A 191 -16.61 2.64 9.70
N THR A 192 -15.44 3.28 9.74
CA THR A 192 -15.01 4.25 8.71
C THR A 192 -14.37 3.56 7.52
N GLN A 193 -13.82 2.35 7.70
CA GLN A 193 -13.32 1.49 6.64
C GLN A 193 -14.01 0.13 6.66
N VAL A 194 -14.62 -0.24 5.55
CA VAL A 194 -15.28 -1.55 5.38
C VAL A 194 -14.87 -2.14 4.04
N SER A 195 -14.03 -3.17 4.08
CA SER A 195 -13.51 -3.87 2.91
C SER A 195 -14.25 -5.20 2.77
N VAL A 196 -14.92 -5.40 1.64
CA VAL A 196 -15.72 -6.61 1.37
C VAL A 196 -15.05 -7.48 0.32
N SER A 197 -14.97 -8.77 0.60
CA SER A 197 -14.11 -9.66 -0.15
C SER A 197 -14.53 -9.82 -1.62
N HIS A 198 -15.83 -9.77 -1.90
CA HIS A 198 -16.36 -9.80 -3.27
C HIS A 198 -16.05 -8.54 -4.09
N ARG A 199 -15.65 -7.42 -3.48
CA ARG A 199 -15.19 -6.22 -4.22
C ARG A 199 -13.67 -6.17 -4.30
N VAL A 200 -12.99 -6.47 -3.21
CA VAL A 200 -11.53 -6.37 -3.11
C VAL A 200 -10.84 -7.45 -3.96
N SER A 201 -11.32 -8.70 -3.88
CA SER A 201 -10.74 -9.83 -4.60
C SER A 201 -11.85 -10.83 -4.98
N PRO A 202 -12.62 -10.58 -6.07
CA PRO A 202 -13.78 -11.38 -6.51
C PRO A 202 -13.41 -12.76 -7.11
N LEU A 203 -12.51 -13.49 -6.45
CA LEU A 203 -11.99 -14.76 -6.92
C LEU A 203 -12.29 -15.87 -5.91
N MET A 204 -12.42 -17.08 -6.45
CA MET A 204 -12.51 -18.30 -5.65
C MET A 204 -11.21 -18.49 -4.84
N LYS A 205 -11.32 -19.24 -3.73
CA LYS A 205 -10.35 -19.47 -2.62
C LYS A 205 -10.51 -18.49 -1.45
N LEU A 206 -10.99 -19.01 -0.31
CA LEU A 206 -11.25 -18.23 0.91
C LEU A 206 -9.98 -17.58 1.47
N VAL A 207 -8.89 -18.34 1.60
CA VAL A 207 -7.66 -17.87 2.27
C VAL A 207 -7.04 -16.68 1.55
N SER A 208 -6.68 -16.83 0.26
CA SER A 208 -6.06 -15.74 -0.50
C SER A 208 -6.97 -14.52 -0.64
N ARG A 209 -8.28 -14.73 -0.82
CA ARG A 209 -9.26 -13.65 -0.89
C ARG A 209 -9.36 -12.92 0.44
N GLY A 210 -9.43 -13.67 1.53
CA GLY A 210 -9.54 -13.14 2.88
C GLY A 210 -8.30 -12.37 3.29
N ASP A 211 -7.10 -12.90 3.07
CA ASP A 211 -5.86 -12.18 3.39
C ASP A 211 -5.76 -10.87 2.60
N THR A 212 -6.13 -10.86 1.32
CA THR A 212 -6.17 -9.63 0.50
C THR A 212 -7.18 -8.62 1.04
N THR A 213 -8.35 -9.09 1.49
CA THR A 213 -9.40 -8.22 2.07
C THR A 213 -8.96 -7.63 3.40
N VAL A 214 -8.25 -8.40 4.21
CA VAL A 214 -7.66 -7.92 5.48
C VAL A 214 -6.56 -6.90 5.22
N VAL A 215 -5.65 -7.16 4.27
CA VAL A 215 -4.61 -6.19 3.86
C VAL A 215 -5.24 -4.87 3.43
N ASP A 216 -6.29 -4.93 2.61
CA ASP A 216 -6.98 -3.74 2.14
C ASP A 216 -7.62 -2.94 3.28
N ALA A 217 -8.34 -3.61 4.20
CA ALA A 217 -8.92 -2.99 5.38
C ALA A 217 -7.86 -2.38 6.33
N TYR A 218 -6.72 -3.06 6.46
CA TYR A 218 -5.62 -2.66 7.33
C TYR A 218 -4.89 -1.41 6.82
N LEU A 219 -4.71 -1.29 5.50
CA LEU A 219 -3.89 -0.23 4.88
C LEU A 219 -4.70 0.97 4.37
N SER A 220 -5.92 0.76 3.87
CA SER A 220 -6.72 1.83 3.26
C SER A 220 -6.90 3.07 4.14
N PRO A 221 -7.15 2.97 5.47
CA PRO A 221 -7.31 4.16 6.32
C PRO A 221 -6.07 5.05 6.34
N ILE A 222 -4.87 4.46 6.33
CA ILE A 222 -3.60 5.21 6.34
C ILE A 222 -3.40 5.90 5.00
N LEU A 223 -3.69 5.20 3.91
CA LEU A 223 -3.57 5.75 2.57
C LEU A 223 -4.57 6.88 2.35
N HIS A 224 -5.85 6.70 2.71
CA HIS A 224 -6.85 7.75 2.59
C HIS A 224 -6.47 8.99 3.40
N ARG A 225 -6.01 8.85 4.65
CA ARG A 225 -5.49 10.00 5.43
C ARG A 225 -4.36 10.75 4.72
N TYR A 226 -3.48 10.03 4.01
CA TYR A 226 -2.41 10.64 3.24
C TYR A 226 -2.94 11.32 1.97
N VAL A 227 -3.76 10.62 1.21
CA VAL A 227 -4.39 11.10 -0.02
C VAL A 227 -5.24 12.33 0.25
N ASP A 228 -6.10 12.31 1.26
CA ASP A 228 -6.98 13.40 1.64
C ASP A 228 -6.20 14.65 2.05
N ARG A 229 -5.07 14.47 2.78
CA ARG A 229 -4.18 15.58 3.11
C ARG A 229 -3.62 16.25 1.86
N VAL A 230 -3.12 15.45 0.92
CA VAL A 230 -2.54 15.97 -0.32
C VAL A 230 -3.62 16.59 -1.21
N ALA A 231 -4.79 15.95 -1.31
CA ALA A 231 -5.92 16.45 -2.09
C ALA A 231 -6.48 17.76 -1.54
N ALA A 232 -6.59 17.91 -0.21
CA ALA A 232 -7.04 19.16 0.42
C ALA A 232 -6.15 20.35 0.07
N GLU A 233 -4.84 20.12 -0.06
CA GLU A 233 -3.85 21.16 -0.37
C GLU A 233 -3.76 21.45 -1.87
N LEU A 234 -4.06 20.47 -2.73
CA LEU A 234 -4.05 20.62 -4.19
C LEU A 234 -5.40 21.04 -4.79
N GLY A 235 -6.47 21.03 -3.99
CA GLY A 235 -7.82 21.39 -4.38
C GLY A 235 -8.34 20.56 -5.56
N GLY A 236 -8.77 21.22 -6.63
CA GLY A 236 -9.34 20.61 -7.84
C GLY A 236 -8.31 20.02 -8.82
N ALA A 237 -7.02 20.10 -8.54
CA ALA A 237 -5.99 19.58 -9.44
C ALA A 237 -6.10 18.06 -9.61
N ARG A 238 -5.78 17.57 -10.81
CA ARG A 238 -5.84 16.14 -11.12
C ARG A 238 -4.75 15.38 -10.37
N LEU A 239 -5.14 14.66 -9.31
CA LEU A 239 -4.24 13.83 -8.50
C LEU A 239 -4.38 12.34 -8.86
N LEU A 240 -3.27 11.74 -9.27
CA LEU A 240 -3.18 10.34 -9.67
C LEU A 240 -2.14 9.60 -8.82
N PHE A 241 -2.44 8.35 -8.45
CA PHE A 241 -1.51 7.49 -7.73
C PHE A 241 -1.07 6.30 -8.57
N MET A 242 0.21 5.94 -8.44
CA MET A 242 0.78 4.72 -9.01
C MET A 242 0.24 3.51 -8.26
N LYS A 243 -0.13 2.46 -8.99
CA LYS A 243 -0.55 1.17 -8.44
C LYS A 243 0.57 0.15 -8.57
N SER A 244 0.50 -0.92 -7.79
CA SER A 244 1.43 -2.05 -7.80
C SER A 244 1.59 -2.74 -9.16
N ASN A 245 0.62 -2.58 -10.07
CA ASN A 245 0.67 -3.11 -11.43
C ASN A 245 1.36 -2.19 -12.45
N GLY A 246 1.88 -1.03 -12.02
CA GLY A 246 2.53 -0.03 -12.86
C GLY A 246 1.57 0.93 -13.57
N GLY A 247 0.26 0.86 -13.28
CA GLY A 247 -0.75 1.78 -13.81
C GLY A 247 -1.06 2.93 -12.86
N LEU A 248 -1.60 4.03 -13.39
CA LEU A 248 -2.10 5.15 -12.59
C LEU A 248 -3.60 5.00 -12.31
N THR A 249 -4.05 5.50 -11.15
CA THR A 249 -5.46 5.59 -10.77
C THR A 249 -5.78 6.95 -10.16
N ASP A 250 -7.04 7.37 -10.21
CA ASP A 250 -7.51 8.55 -9.47
C ASP A 250 -7.32 8.34 -7.97
N ALA A 251 -6.92 9.39 -7.26
CA ALA A 251 -6.71 9.40 -5.82
C ALA A 251 -7.87 8.79 -5.01
N ARG A 252 -9.11 9.04 -5.43
CA ARG A 252 -10.33 8.55 -4.76
C ARG A 252 -10.57 7.05 -4.95
N LEU A 253 -9.87 6.44 -5.90
CA LEU A 253 -9.96 5.01 -6.23
C LEU A 253 -8.72 4.24 -5.79
N PHE A 254 -7.83 4.87 -5.01
CA PHE A 254 -6.58 4.25 -4.57
C PHE A 254 -6.79 3.47 -3.27
N GLU A 255 -6.87 2.15 -3.39
CA GLU A 255 -7.15 1.23 -2.29
C GLU A 255 -5.86 0.62 -1.69
N GLY A 256 -5.95 0.15 -0.43
CA GLY A 256 -4.89 -0.50 0.34
C GLY A 256 -4.09 -1.53 -0.45
N LYS A 257 -4.79 -2.49 -1.06
CA LYS A 257 -4.19 -3.58 -1.84
C LYS A 257 -3.37 -3.12 -3.04
N ASP A 258 -3.68 -1.96 -3.62
CA ASP A 258 -3.06 -1.45 -4.85
C ASP A 258 -1.83 -0.59 -4.58
N SER A 259 -1.52 -0.31 -3.31
CA SER A 259 -0.43 0.58 -2.90
C SER A 259 0.91 -0.12 -2.70
N ILE A 260 0.88 -1.45 -2.50
CA ILE A 260 2.03 -2.25 -2.08
C ILE A 260 3.02 -2.34 -3.24
N LEU A 261 4.27 -1.89 -3.04
CA LEU A 261 5.29 -1.80 -4.09
C LEU A 261 4.92 -0.89 -5.28
N SER A 262 4.03 0.09 -5.09
CA SER A 262 3.66 1.04 -6.15
C SER A 262 4.82 1.93 -6.62
N GLY A 263 5.68 2.41 -5.71
CA GLY A 263 6.87 3.20 -6.05
C GLY A 263 7.84 2.44 -6.97
N PRO A 264 8.36 1.27 -6.53
CA PRO A 264 9.22 0.42 -7.36
C PRO A 264 8.60 0.07 -8.72
N ALA A 265 7.28 -0.14 -8.78
CA ALA A 265 6.59 -0.39 -10.03
C ALA A 265 6.76 0.77 -11.04
N GLY A 266 6.70 2.03 -10.59
CA GLY A 266 7.02 3.19 -11.43
C GLY A 266 8.45 3.15 -11.96
N GLY A 267 9.42 2.79 -11.11
CA GLY A 267 10.82 2.62 -11.48
C GLY A 267 11.03 1.55 -12.56
N VAL A 268 10.37 0.39 -12.44
CA VAL A 268 10.43 -0.68 -13.45
C VAL A 268 9.86 -0.21 -14.79
N VAL A 269 8.72 0.50 -14.80
CA VAL A 269 8.16 1.07 -16.03
C VAL A 269 9.14 2.07 -16.65
N GLY A 270 9.70 2.99 -15.85
CA GLY A 270 10.67 3.98 -16.32
C GLY A 270 11.92 3.36 -16.91
N ALA A 271 12.50 2.37 -16.23
CA ALA A 271 13.68 1.63 -16.68
C ALA A 271 13.40 0.89 -17.99
N ALA A 272 12.28 0.17 -18.08
CA ALA A 272 11.89 -0.55 -19.30
C ALA A 272 11.70 0.39 -20.49
N ARG A 273 10.97 1.51 -20.32
CA ARG A 273 10.75 2.49 -21.40
C ARG A 273 12.05 3.18 -21.83
N THR A 274 12.95 3.44 -20.89
CA THR A 274 14.26 4.03 -21.20
C THR A 274 15.13 3.04 -21.98
N ALA A 275 15.12 1.76 -21.57
CA ALA A 275 15.85 0.70 -22.26
C ALA A 275 15.31 0.47 -23.68
N GLU A 276 13.99 0.40 -23.86
CA GLU A 276 13.34 0.30 -25.18
C GLU A 276 13.74 1.47 -26.09
N ALA A 277 13.73 2.71 -25.57
CA ALA A 277 14.15 3.89 -26.32
C ALA A 277 15.64 3.86 -26.72
N ALA A 278 16.47 3.16 -25.94
CA ALA A 278 17.89 2.93 -26.23
C ALA A 278 18.14 1.67 -27.10
N GLY A 279 17.09 0.94 -27.50
CA GLY A 279 17.22 -0.32 -28.25
C GLY A 279 17.72 -1.50 -27.40
N ILE A 280 17.59 -1.42 -26.07
CA ILE A 280 17.97 -2.48 -25.13
C ILE A 280 16.71 -3.24 -24.71
N GLU A 281 16.60 -4.50 -25.11
CA GLU A 281 15.39 -5.31 -24.90
C GLU A 281 15.35 -6.00 -23.52
N LYS A 282 16.53 -6.23 -22.92
CA LYS A 282 16.68 -7.02 -21.69
C LYS A 282 17.45 -6.25 -20.65
N ILE A 283 16.84 -6.04 -19.49
CA ILE A 283 17.45 -5.34 -18.36
C ILE A 283 17.15 -6.05 -17.04
N ILE A 284 18.08 -5.88 -16.10
CA ILE A 284 17.84 -6.12 -14.69
C ILE A 284 17.78 -4.73 -14.04
N GLY A 285 16.63 -4.38 -13.49
CA GLY A 285 16.48 -3.19 -12.68
C GLY A 285 17.06 -3.44 -11.30
N PHE A 286 17.89 -2.51 -10.83
CA PHE A 286 18.45 -2.51 -9.48
C PHE A 286 18.28 -1.10 -8.92
N ASP A 287 17.35 -0.93 -7.98
CA ASP A 287 17.05 0.33 -7.34
C ASP A 287 17.35 0.21 -5.84
N MET A 288 18.36 0.93 -5.36
CA MET A 288 18.77 0.92 -3.96
C MET A 288 18.49 2.27 -3.33
N GLY A 289 17.53 2.30 -2.41
CA GLY A 289 17.21 3.43 -1.57
C GLY A 289 18.01 3.45 -0.26
N GLY A 290 17.56 4.28 0.69
CA GLY A 290 18.12 4.29 2.05
C GLY A 290 17.62 3.15 2.94
N THR A 291 16.48 2.54 2.62
CA THR A 291 15.85 1.51 3.49
C THR A 291 15.84 0.13 2.85
N SER A 292 15.64 0.07 1.52
CA SER A 292 15.48 -1.18 0.78
C SER A 292 16.19 -1.13 -0.57
N THR A 293 16.36 -2.31 -1.14
CA THR A 293 16.80 -2.52 -2.52
C THR A 293 15.75 -3.32 -3.25
N ASP A 294 15.28 -2.81 -4.38
CA ASP A 294 14.29 -3.41 -5.24
C ASP A 294 14.94 -3.91 -6.54
N VAL A 295 14.76 -5.18 -6.84
CA VAL A 295 15.32 -5.85 -8.03
C VAL A 295 14.20 -6.34 -8.93
N SER A 296 14.31 -6.06 -10.22
CA SER A 296 13.33 -6.44 -11.23
C SER A 296 13.99 -6.93 -12.51
N ARG A 297 13.23 -7.60 -13.36
CA ARG A 297 13.67 -8.09 -14.67
C ARG A 297 12.67 -7.63 -15.73
N PHE A 298 13.19 -7.19 -16.87
CA PHE A 298 12.41 -6.92 -18.07
C PHE A 298 13.08 -7.58 -19.28
N ASP A 299 12.30 -8.31 -20.07
CA ASP A 299 12.74 -9.08 -21.25
C ASP A 299 11.66 -8.95 -22.34
N GLY A 300 11.37 -7.70 -22.74
CA GLY A 300 10.30 -7.33 -23.69
C GLY A 300 8.87 -7.36 -23.14
N VAL A 301 8.63 -8.00 -21.99
CA VAL A 301 7.34 -7.99 -21.29
C VAL A 301 7.52 -7.76 -19.79
N PHE A 302 6.56 -7.07 -19.17
CA PHE A 302 6.53 -6.92 -17.72
C PHE A 302 6.14 -8.24 -17.06
N GLU A 303 7.05 -8.83 -16.28
CA GLU A 303 6.72 -9.97 -15.43
C GLU A 303 5.71 -9.54 -14.36
N ARG A 304 4.64 -10.31 -14.22
CA ARG A 304 3.57 -10.05 -13.25
C ARG A 304 3.35 -11.26 -12.37
N THR A 305 3.14 -11.03 -11.09
CA THR A 305 2.65 -12.03 -10.16
C THR A 305 1.22 -11.70 -9.73
N PHE A 306 0.40 -12.74 -9.55
CA PHE A 306 -0.98 -12.61 -9.09
C PHE A 306 -1.16 -13.09 -7.66
N GLU A 307 -0.26 -13.93 -7.14
CA GLU A 307 -0.22 -14.38 -5.75
C GLU A 307 1.18 -14.07 -5.23
N THR A 308 1.29 -13.25 -4.18
CA THR A 308 2.58 -12.92 -3.55
C THR A 308 2.49 -13.03 -2.03
N HIS A 309 3.66 -12.98 -1.41
CA HIS A 309 3.81 -12.83 0.02
C HIS A 309 4.66 -11.58 0.30
N VAL A 310 4.09 -10.56 0.94
CA VAL A 310 4.82 -9.38 1.40
C VAL A 310 4.73 -9.30 2.91
N ALA A 311 5.86 -9.14 3.60
CA ALA A 311 5.94 -9.13 5.06
C ALA A 311 5.29 -10.38 5.72
N GLY A 312 5.35 -11.54 5.06
CA GLY A 312 4.71 -12.78 5.52
C GLY A 312 3.19 -12.83 5.35
N VAL A 313 2.58 -11.80 4.74
CA VAL A 313 1.14 -11.74 4.44
C VAL A 313 0.90 -12.13 2.99
N ARG A 314 0.00 -13.09 2.79
CA ARG A 314 -0.45 -13.54 1.47
C ARG A 314 -1.36 -12.49 0.86
N MET A 315 -1.21 -12.22 -0.42
CA MET A 315 -2.17 -11.38 -1.13
C MET A 315 -2.30 -11.80 -2.58
N ARG A 316 -3.48 -11.51 -3.12
CA ARG A 316 -3.85 -11.81 -4.49
C ARG A 316 -4.24 -10.53 -5.22
N ALA A 317 -3.23 -9.78 -5.65
CA ALA A 317 -3.38 -8.59 -6.46
C ALA A 317 -2.41 -8.69 -7.66
N PRO A 318 -2.78 -8.21 -8.86
CA PRO A 318 -1.85 -8.15 -9.97
C PRO A 318 -0.75 -7.13 -9.64
N MET A 319 0.49 -7.59 -9.59
CA MET A 319 1.65 -6.74 -9.28
C MET A 319 2.78 -7.05 -10.25
N MET A 320 3.66 -6.08 -10.47
CA MET A 320 4.91 -6.36 -11.16
C MET A 320 5.80 -7.24 -10.29
N HIS A 321 6.53 -8.15 -10.91
CA HIS A 321 7.41 -9.08 -10.22
C HIS A 321 8.69 -8.34 -9.80
N ILE A 322 8.70 -7.88 -8.55
CA ILE A 322 9.78 -7.12 -7.92
C ILE A 322 10.18 -7.86 -6.65
N ASN A 323 11.49 -8.08 -6.48
CA ASN A 323 12.05 -8.65 -5.27
C ASN A 323 12.65 -7.52 -4.43
N THR A 324 12.11 -7.33 -3.24
CA THR A 324 12.60 -6.34 -2.28
C THR A 324 13.46 -7.00 -1.21
N VAL A 325 14.65 -6.45 -0.99
CA VAL A 325 15.53 -6.80 0.13
C VAL A 325 15.56 -5.62 1.11
N ALA A 326 15.39 -5.89 2.41
CA ALA A 326 15.49 -4.88 3.47
C ALA A 326 16.96 -4.49 3.75
N ALA A 327 17.63 -3.97 2.72
CA ALA A 327 18.99 -3.48 2.74
C ALA A 327 19.10 -2.23 1.86
N GLY A 328 19.65 -1.15 2.38
CA GLY A 328 19.84 0.11 1.68
C GLY A 328 20.93 0.97 2.32
N GLY A 329 21.07 2.22 1.85
CA GLY A 329 22.13 3.13 2.30
C GLY A 329 22.05 3.58 3.77
N GLY A 330 20.93 3.35 4.44
CA GLY A 330 20.71 3.64 5.85
C GLY A 330 20.46 2.40 6.71
N SER A 331 20.77 1.19 6.22
CA SER A 331 20.67 -0.03 7.02
C SER A 331 21.67 -0.01 8.18
N ILE A 332 21.19 -0.34 9.38
CA ILE A 332 21.97 -0.25 10.62
C ILE A 332 22.98 -1.40 10.71
N LEU A 333 24.18 -1.09 11.18
CA LEU A 333 25.23 -2.07 11.42
C LEU A 333 25.10 -2.66 12.83
N HIS A 334 24.96 -3.99 12.92
CA HIS A 334 24.96 -4.73 14.17
C HIS A 334 26.22 -5.58 14.29
N PHE A 335 26.80 -5.65 15.48
CA PHE A 335 27.89 -6.57 15.80
C PHE A 335 27.48 -7.44 16.99
N ASP A 336 27.46 -8.77 16.79
CA ASP A 336 27.06 -9.73 17.82
C ASP A 336 28.25 -10.28 18.64
N GLY A 337 29.44 -9.69 18.50
CA GLY A 337 30.68 -10.17 19.08
C GLY A 337 31.50 -11.07 18.15
N ALA A 338 30.91 -11.56 17.05
CA ALA A 338 31.59 -12.43 16.09
C ALA A 338 31.48 -11.94 14.64
N ARG A 339 30.33 -11.42 14.23
CA ARG A 339 30.09 -10.97 12.84
C ARG A 339 29.35 -9.64 12.79
N PHE A 340 29.64 -8.89 11.75
CA PHE A 340 28.83 -7.74 11.37
C PHE A 340 27.61 -8.20 10.55
N ARG A 341 26.47 -7.59 10.84
CA ARG A 341 25.22 -7.74 10.08
C ARG A 341 24.73 -6.36 9.68
N VAL A 342 24.18 -6.25 8.48
CA VAL A 342 23.63 -5.01 7.94
C VAL A 342 22.11 -5.17 7.86
N GLY A 343 21.37 -4.35 8.58
CA GLY A 343 19.91 -4.43 8.68
C GLY A 343 19.41 -5.64 9.50
N PRO A 344 18.09 -5.94 9.45
CA PRO A 344 17.09 -5.34 8.56
C PRO A 344 16.64 -3.93 8.97
N ASP A 345 17.02 -3.47 10.18
CA ASP A 345 16.67 -2.15 10.68
C ASP A 345 17.31 -1.03 9.85
N SER A 346 16.63 0.11 9.74
CA SER A 346 17.09 1.28 8.98
C SER A 346 17.00 2.55 9.80
N ALA A 347 17.98 3.43 9.61
CA ALA A 347 18.02 4.77 10.19
C ALA A 347 17.01 5.75 9.55
N GLY A 348 16.40 5.38 8.41
CA GLY A 348 15.38 6.18 7.72
C GLY A 348 15.88 7.55 7.25
N ALA A 349 14.96 8.51 7.13
CA ALA A 349 15.27 9.92 6.86
C ALA A 349 15.64 10.71 8.13
N ASN A 350 15.05 10.32 9.27
CA ASN A 350 15.17 11.01 10.54
C ASN A 350 15.18 9.97 11.69
N PRO A 351 16.24 9.89 12.51
CA PRO A 351 17.43 10.76 12.51
C PRO A 351 18.33 10.58 11.27
N GLY A 352 18.13 9.51 10.50
CA GLY A 352 18.97 9.16 9.35
C GLY A 352 20.34 8.61 9.78
N PRO A 353 21.24 8.32 8.82
CA PRO A 353 22.57 7.78 9.13
C PRO A 353 23.39 8.73 10.01
N ALA A 354 24.39 8.21 10.73
CA ALA A 354 25.27 8.99 11.60
C ALA A 354 25.87 10.26 10.92
N CYS A 355 26.15 10.19 9.61
CA CYS A 355 26.68 11.31 8.84
C CYS A 355 25.71 12.50 8.69
N TYR A 356 24.42 12.33 8.99
CA TYR A 356 23.43 13.42 9.01
C TYR A 356 23.60 14.35 10.21
N ARG A 357 24.44 13.99 11.19
CA ARG A 357 24.69 14.78 12.42
C ARG A 357 23.43 15.05 13.24
N LYS A 358 22.46 14.14 13.19
CA LYS A 358 21.21 14.17 13.96
C LYS A 358 21.14 13.05 15.02
N ASN A 359 22.30 12.61 15.53
CA ASN A 359 22.43 11.45 16.43
C ASN A 359 21.88 10.14 15.83
N GLY A 360 22.05 9.98 14.52
CA GLY A 360 21.71 8.77 13.79
C GLY A 360 22.61 7.57 14.14
N PRO A 361 22.10 6.33 14.04
CA PRO A 361 22.89 5.13 14.21
C PRO A 361 23.92 4.94 13.08
N LEU A 362 24.87 4.03 13.33
CA LEU A 362 25.95 3.66 12.41
C LEU A 362 25.51 2.58 11.42
#